data_AF-A0AAD7ZL62-F1
#
_entry.id   AF-A0AAD7ZL62-F1
#
_cell.length_a   1.000
_cell.length_b   1.000
_cell.length_c   1.000
_cell.angle_alpha   90.00
_cell.angle_beta   90.00
_cell.angle_gamma   90.00
#
_symmetry.space_group_name_H-M   'P 1'
#
loop_
_entity.id
_entity.type
_entity.pdbx_description
1 polymer ?
#
loop_
_entity_poly.entity_id
_entity_poly.type
_entity_poly.pdbx_seq_one_letter_code
_entity_poly.pdbx_strand_id
1 'polypeptide(L)'
;NFEISPDGRLIVLCGRFGNIHLLTANSLEGVGLLKMNNEVSAITFSNDGSRLFSHGEGGEVYVWDIGSRRCLGRFIDDGCIWGKSLAVAPGGRFLACGARSGVVNLYETESLTSSGSNAPTPTKILLNLTTAATSVKFNSSTEILAMASDEKDNAMKLVHFPSMTVFSNFPGSSNTYLSRPQCLDFSPGSGFLAIGNNKNTALLYRQMLMTEDIKAKHFLLCNCPCQRRMVICSVLAFFSLFSKAMAANRERTFLMVKPDGVQRGLVGKIIKRLESKGFKLVAMKFMWVKDLLKKHYADLSARPFFPGLVKYMSSGPVVPMVWEGLNVVKTGRVMLGATDPKDSNPGTIRGDLCIQVGRNIIHGSDSVESANKEIDLWFDSKEVVQWQPATQIPSYTLQLPSVTCKSNSKMTERTLIMITPDGIQRGYIGEVIQRLEDRGFRLIAVKFVWPPEELWKEHYEEHKEKDIFPALIKSMLSGPVLPMVWEGEDAIKMGRAMLGATDPTYSHPGTVRGDYSIQVSCRNIIHGSDSTEAARREINLWFQPHELV
;
A
#
# COMPACT_ATOMS: atom_id res chain seq x y z
N ASN A 1 -25.26 -9.86 -12.61
CA ASN A 1 -24.18 -9.60 -11.63
C ASN A 1 -23.25 -10.80 -11.57
N PHE A 2 -21.98 -10.57 -11.22
CA PHE A 2 -21.00 -11.62 -11.00
C PHE A 2 -20.10 -11.28 -9.82
N GLU A 3 -19.41 -12.30 -9.30
CA GLU A 3 -18.40 -12.17 -8.25
C GLU A 3 -17.30 -13.23 -8.47
N ILE A 4 -16.12 -13.01 -7.90
CA ILE A 4 -14.97 -13.92 -7.94
C ILE A 4 -14.68 -14.35 -6.50
N SER A 5 -14.33 -15.62 -6.29
CA SER A 5 -13.96 -16.11 -4.95
C SER A 5 -12.69 -15.42 -4.42
N PRO A 6 -12.52 -15.27 -3.10
CA PRO A 6 -11.32 -14.64 -2.52
C PRO A 6 -9.99 -15.33 -2.88
N ASP A 7 -10.03 -16.63 -3.20
CA ASP A 7 -8.87 -17.40 -3.68
C ASP A 7 -8.64 -17.31 -5.20
N GLY A 8 -9.48 -16.56 -5.92
CA GLY A 8 -9.41 -16.35 -7.37
C GLY A 8 -9.77 -17.57 -8.24
N ARG A 9 -10.23 -18.69 -7.65
CA ARG A 9 -10.44 -19.95 -8.40
C ARG A 9 -11.82 -20.11 -9.03
N LEU A 10 -12.85 -19.46 -8.49
CA LEU A 10 -14.23 -19.58 -8.94
C LEU A 10 -14.80 -18.22 -9.35
N ILE A 11 -15.64 -18.23 -10.38
CA ILE A 11 -16.45 -17.10 -10.80
C ILE A 11 -17.92 -17.49 -10.66
N VAL A 12 -18.70 -16.66 -9.97
CA VAL A 12 -20.13 -16.87 -9.73
C VAL A 12 -20.91 -15.90 -10.61
N LEU A 13 -21.86 -16.42 -11.40
CA LEU A 13 -22.72 -15.63 -12.28
C LEU A 13 -24.18 -15.74 -11.82
N CYS A 14 -24.83 -14.60 -11.54
CA CYS A 14 -26.30 -14.57 -11.44
C CYS A 14 -26.89 -14.76 -12.85
N GLY A 15 -27.48 -15.93 -13.09
CA GLY A 15 -28.31 -16.22 -14.26
C GLY A 15 -29.77 -15.81 -14.01
N ARG A 16 -30.64 -16.09 -15.00
CA ARG A 16 -32.07 -15.80 -14.92
C ARG A 16 -32.85 -16.87 -14.15
N PHE A 17 -34.04 -16.50 -13.69
CA PHE A 17 -34.98 -17.33 -12.93
C PHE A 17 -34.40 -17.85 -11.62
N GLY A 18 -33.56 -17.08 -10.92
CA GLY A 18 -32.93 -17.50 -9.67
C GLY A 18 -31.75 -18.47 -9.81
N ASN A 19 -31.27 -18.72 -11.03
CA ASN A 19 -30.10 -19.57 -11.28
C ASN A 19 -28.80 -18.86 -10.86
N ILE A 20 -27.88 -19.57 -10.21
CA ILE A 20 -26.53 -19.08 -9.89
C ILE A 20 -25.51 -20.08 -10.44
N HIS A 21 -24.79 -19.69 -11.49
CA HIS A 21 -23.82 -20.57 -12.16
C HIS A 21 -22.43 -20.43 -11.53
N LEU A 22 -21.75 -21.55 -11.29
CA LEU A 22 -20.39 -21.61 -10.77
C LEU A 22 -19.43 -22.01 -11.90
N LEU A 23 -18.48 -21.15 -12.24
CA LEU A 23 -17.44 -21.41 -13.25
C LEU A 23 -16.04 -21.50 -12.61
N THR A 24 -15.14 -22.30 -13.20
CA THR A 24 -13.71 -22.26 -12.87
C THR A 24 -13.08 -21.02 -13.50
N ALA A 25 -12.36 -20.18 -12.75
CA ALA A 25 -11.74 -18.97 -13.28
C ALA A 25 -10.66 -19.25 -14.35
N ASN A 26 -9.95 -20.36 -14.25
CA ASN A 26 -8.87 -20.73 -15.17
C ASN A 26 -9.33 -21.23 -16.55
N SER A 27 -10.48 -21.91 -16.63
CA SER A 27 -10.98 -22.55 -17.86
C SER A 27 -12.35 -22.03 -18.32
N LEU A 28 -13.04 -21.26 -17.47
CA LEU A 28 -14.42 -20.78 -17.63
C LEU A 28 -15.48 -21.89 -17.77
N GLU A 29 -15.11 -23.14 -17.46
CA GLU A 29 -16.00 -24.30 -17.50
C GLU A 29 -17.00 -24.28 -16.33
N GLY A 30 -18.23 -24.71 -16.60
CA GLY A 30 -19.31 -24.81 -15.61
C GLY A 30 -19.09 -25.96 -14.62
N VAL A 31 -18.75 -25.62 -13.38
CA VAL A 31 -18.48 -26.58 -12.29
C VAL A 31 -19.76 -26.97 -11.55
N GLY A 32 -20.76 -26.09 -11.50
CA GLY A 32 -22.01 -26.32 -10.77
C GLY A 32 -23.07 -25.23 -10.96
N LEU A 33 -24.24 -25.47 -10.36
CA LEU A 33 -25.42 -24.62 -10.40
C LEU A 33 -26.07 -24.61 -9.01
N LEU A 34 -26.35 -23.42 -8.47
CA LEU A 34 -27.19 -23.20 -7.29
C LEU A 34 -28.50 -22.53 -7.73
N LYS A 35 -29.54 -22.56 -6.87
CA LYS A 35 -30.91 -22.20 -7.26
C LYS A 35 -31.69 -21.50 -6.15
N MET A 36 -31.91 -20.20 -6.29
CA MET A 36 -32.92 -19.47 -5.53
C MET A 36 -34.32 -19.68 -6.12
N ASN A 37 -35.35 -19.39 -5.32
CA ASN A 37 -36.75 -19.42 -5.79
C ASN A 37 -37.07 -18.18 -6.63
N ASN A 38 -36.69 -17.00 -6.14
CA ASN A 38 -36.82 -15.71 -6.84
C ASN A 38 -35.52 -15.31 -7.56
N GLU A 39 -35.59 -14.27 -8.40
CA GLU A 39 -34.43 -13.75 -9.14
C GLU A 39 -33.34 -13.19 -8.19
N VAL A 40 -32.07 -13.38 -8.56
CA VAL A 40 -30.92 -13.07 -7.69
C VAL A 40 -30.41 -11.66 -7.98
N SER A 41 -30.66 -10.72 -7.06
CA SER A 41 -30.23 -9.33 -7.22
C SER A 41 -28.79 -9.12 -6.77
N ALA A 42 -28.35 -9.76 -5.69
CA ALA A 42 -27.02 -9.63 -5.14
C ALA A 42 -26.44 -10.97 -4.66
N ILE A 43 -25.12 -11.08 -4.75
CA ILE A 43 -24.30 -12.18 -4.22
C ILE A 43 -23.11 -11.59 -3.46
N THR A 44 -22.63 -12.27 -2.43
CA THR A 44 -21.34 -11.97 -1.79
C THR A 44 -20.69 -13.24 -1.23
N PHE A 45 -19.39 -13.44 -1.45
CA PHE A 45 -18.60 -14.53 -0.83
C PHE A 45 -18.27 -14.24 0.63
N SER A 46 -18.15 -15.30 1.46
CA SER A 46 -17.44 -15.21 2.73
C SER A 46 -15.93 -14.98 2.49
N ASN A 47 -15.24 -14.33 3.44
CA ASN A 47 -13.82 -13.95 3.29
C ASN A 47 -12.86 -15.16 3.13
N ASP A 48 -13.26 -16.35 3.58
CA ASP A 48 -12.54 -17.63 3.40
C ASP A 48 -12.93 -18.39 2.10
N GLY A 49 -13.92 -17.89 1.36
CA GLY A 49 -14.44 -18.50 0.13
C GLY A 49 -15.26 -19.79 0.33
N SER A 50 -15.46 -20.26 1.56
CA SER A 50 -16.19 -21.51 1.83
C SER A 50 -17.70 -21.39 1.63
N ARG A 51 -18.24 -20.18 1.85
CA ARG A 51 -19.67 -19.87 1.76
C ARG A 51 -19.94 -18.77 0.73
N LEU A 52 -21.15 -18.79 0.20
CA LEU A 52 -21.70 -17.73 -0.64
C LEU A 52 -23.06 -17.31 -0.06
N PHE A 53 -23.29 -16.00 0.05
CA PHE A 53 -24.57 -15.43 0.41
C PHE A 53 -25.25 -14.88 -0.85
N SER A 54 -26.56 -15.05 -0.97
CA SER A 54 -27.32 -14.50 -2.10
C SER A 54 -28.67 -13.94 -1.65
N HIS A 55 -29.02 -12.76 -2.17
CA HIS A 55 -30.22 -11.99 -1.82
C HIS A 55 -31.03 -11.77 -3.09
N GLY A 56 -32.36 -11.90 -3.00
CA GLY A 56 -33.24 -11.91 -4.15
C GLY A 56 -34.44 -10.97 -4.04
N GLU A 57 -35.29 -11.02 -5.07
CA GLU A 57 -36.43 -10.09 -5.21
C GLU A 57 -37.54 -10.32 -4.18
N GLY A 58 -37.62 -11.49 -3.55
CA GLY A 58 -38.58 -11.82 -2.49
C GLY A 58 -38.09 -11.53 -1.06
N GLY A 59 -37.08 -10.68 -0.87
CA GLY A 59 -36.50 -10.37 0.45
C GLY A 59 -35.77 -11.54 1.13
N GLU A 60 -35.61 -12.66 0.44
CA GLU A 60 -35.01 -13.89 0.95
C GLU A 60 -33.48 -13.90 0.76
N VAL A 61 -32.78 -14.28 1.83
CA VAL A 61 -31.32 -14.47 1.85
C VAL A 61 -31.02 -15.96 2.04
N TYR A 62 -30.18 -16.50 1.15
CA TYR A 62 -29.70 -17.88 1.20
C TYR A 62 -28.24 -17.90 1.62
N VAL A 63 -27.88 -18.89 2.44
CA VAL A 63 -26.49 -19.23 2.80
C VAL A 63 -26.13 -20.54 2.10
N TRP A 64 -25.18 -20.50 1.19
CA TRP A 64 -24.70 -21.65 0.44
C TRP A 64 -23.34 -22.11 0.96
N ASP A 65 -23.15 -23.42 1.06
CA ASP A 65 -21.84 -24.05 1.18
C ASP A 65 -21.28 -24.37 -0.21
N ILE A 66 -20.11 -23.84 -0.55
CA ILE A 66 -19.52 -23.98 -1.89
C ILE A 66 -18.86 -25.36 -2.09
N GLY A 67 -18.39 -26.00 -1.01
CA GLY A 67 -17.79 -27.33 -1.06
C GLY A 67 -18.80 -28.42 -1.46
N SER A 68 -19.91 -28.52 -0.73
CA SER A 68 -21.00 -29.47 -0.99
C SER A 68 -22.06 -28.97 -1.98
N ARG A 69 -22.05 -27.66 -2.30
CA ARG A 69 -22.97 -26.98 -3.23
C ARG A 69 -24.43 -27.06 -2.79
N ARG A 70 -24.66 -26.93 -1.48
CA ARG A 70 -25.97 -27.02 -0.84
C ARG A 70 -26.35 -25.72 -0.16
N CYS A 71 -27.65 -25.47 -0.05
CA CYS A 71 -28.17 -24.45 0.85
C CYS A 71 -28.00 -24.96 2.29
N LEU A 72 -27.25 -24.22 3.11
CA LEU A 72 -27.13 -24.46 4.56
C LEU A 72 -28.35 -23.91 5.31
N GLY A 73 -28.90 -22.80 4.83
CA GLY A 73 -30.03 -22.12 5.45
C GLY A 73 -30.59 -21.01 4.56
N ARG A 74 -31.88 -20.70 4.75
CA ARG A 74 -32.58 -19.60 4.10
C ARG A 74 -33.41 -18.85 5.12
N PHE A 75 -33.35 -17.53 5.11
CA PHE A 75 -34.16 -16.66 5.94
C PHE A 75 -34.75 -15.50 5.12
N ILE A 76 -35.66 -14.74 5.72
CA ILE A 76 -36.19 -13.49 5.16
C ILE A 76 -35.47 -12.36 5.90
N ASP A 77 -34.94 -11.39 5.16
CA ASP A 77 -34.32 -10.19 5.70
C ASP A 77 -35.39 -9.27 6.33
N ASP A 78 -35.19 -8.83 7.57
CA ASP A 78 -36.22 -8.21 8.40
C ASP A 78 -36.81 -6.92 7.79
N GLY A 79 -38.11 -6.90 7.55
CA GLY A 79 -38.81 -5.83 6.83
C GLY A 79 -38.39 -5.66 5.35
N CYS A 80 -37.54 -6.53 4.80
CA CYS A 80 -37.11 -6.47 3.41
C CYS A 80 -38.16 -7.08 2.47
N ILE A 81 -38.73 -6.24 1.60
CA ILE A 81 -39.63 -6.70 0.54
C ILE A 81 -38.85 -7.21 -0.68
N TRP A 82 -37.68 -6.61 -0.96
CA TRP A 82 -36.89 -6.85 -2.17
C TRP A 82 -35.42 -6.48 -1.91
N GLY A 83 -34.51 -7.45 -1.97
CA GLY A 83 -33.08 -7.24 -1.79
C GLY A 83 -32.42 -6.52 -2.96
N LYS A 84 -31.45 -5.64 -2.68
CA LYS A 84 -30.73 -4.85 -3.69
C LYS A 84 -29.21 -4.95 -3.60
N SER A 85 -28.66 -5.18 -2.41
CA SER A 85 -27.22 -5.35 -2.20
C SER A 85 -26.91 -6.30 -1.05
N LEU A 86 -25.68 -6.82 -1.05
CA LEU A 86 -25.06 -7.58 0.02
C LEU A 86 -23.59 -7.16 0.19
N ALA A 87 -23.06 -7.26 1.40
CA ALA A 87 -21.62 -7.32 1.66
C ALA A 87 -21.32 -8.09 2.94
N VAL A 88 -20.31 -8.97 2.91
CA VAL A 88 -19.69 -9.51 4.14
C VAL A 88 -18.61 -8.54 4.61
N ALA A 89 -18.46 -8.38 5.92
CA ALA A 89 -17.28 -7.76 6.50
C ALA A 89 -16.02 -8.62 6.27
N PRO A 90 -14.84 -8.04 5.97
CA PRO A 90 -13.60 -8.81 5.81
C PRO A 90 -13.24 -9.67 7.03
N GLY A 91 -13.59 -9.22 8.25
CA GLY A 91 -13.47 -10.03 9.47
C GLY A 91 -14.47 -11.19 9.60
N GLY A 92 -15.28 -11.47 8.58
CA GLY A 92 -16.28 -12.55 8.53
C GLY A 92 -17.52 -12.35 9.42
N ARG A 93 -17.41 -11.54 10.48
CA ARG A 93 -18.38 -11.42 11.58
C ARG A 93 -19.76 -10.88 11.18
N PHE A 94 -19.84 -9.95 10.22
CA PHE A 94 -21.09 -9.28 9.86
C PHE A 94 -21.47 -9.48 8.40
N LEU A 95 -22.76 -9.67 8.14
CA LEU A 95 -23.40 -9.57 6.84
C LEU A 95 -24.28 -8.31 6.82
N ALA A 96 -24.11 -7.47 5.80
CA ALA A 96 -24.96 -6.32 5.54
C ALA A 96 -25.90 -6.60 4.36
N CYS A 97 -27.21 -6.47 4.58
CA CYS A 97 -28.26 -6.67 3.59
C CYS A 97 -28.92 -5.32 3.26
N GLY A 98 -28.84 -4.87 2.00
CA GLY A 98 -29.46 -3.62 1.55
C GLY A 98 -30.75 -3.86 0.77
N ALA A 99 -31.83 -3.17 1.15
CA ALA A 99 -33.17 -3.36 0.60
C ALA A 99 -33.60 -2.25 -0.38
N ARG A 100 -34.61 -2.56 -1.22
CA ARG A 100 -35.27 -1.64 -2.15
C ARG A 100 -35.92 -0.42 -1.45
N SER A 101 -36.27 -0.56 -0.17
CA SER A 101 -36.80 0.50 0.70
C SER A 101 -35.75 1.50 1.19
N GLY A 102 -34.45 1.21 1.03
CA GLY A 102 -33.35 1.99 1.62
C GLY A 102 -32.94 1.56 3.03
N VAL A 103 -33.66 0.58 3.61
CA VAL A 103 -33.22 -0.12 4.83
C VAL A 103 -31.92 -0.87 4.55
N VAL A 104 -30.97 -0.80 5.47
CA VAL A 104 -29.79 -1.69 5.50
C VAL A 104 -29.75 -2.41 6.85
N ASN A 105 -29.89 -3.73 6.81
CA ASN A 105 -29.87 -4.58 7.99
C ASN A 105 -28.48 -5.20 8.18
N LEU A 106 -28.08 -5.35 9.43
CA LEU A 106 -26.81 -5.96 9.84
C LEU A 106 -27.07 -7.20 10.69
N TYR A 107 -26.50 -8.32 10.28
CA TYR A 107 -26.59 -9.61 10.96
C TYR A 107 -25.21 -10.10 11.37
N GLU A 108 -25.14 -10.83 12.48
CA GLU A 108 -23.94 -11.56 12.89
C GLU A 108 -23.90 -12.93 12.19
N THR A 109 -22.82 -13.22 11.45
CA THR A 109 -22.77 -14.35 10.50
C THR A 109 -22.95 -15.72 11.18
N GLU A 110 -22.62 -15.84 12.46
CA GLU A 110 -22.79 -17.07 13.25
C GLU A 110 -24.28 -17.42 13.46
N SER A 111 -25.14 -16.42 13.70
CA SER A 111 -26.57 -16.63 13.86
C SER A 111 -27.23 -17.14 12.57
N LEU A 112 -26.69 -16.74 11.40
CA LEU A 112 -27.20 -17.14 10.09
C LEU A 112 -26.98 -18.63 9.75
N THR A 113 -26.13 -19.33 10.50
CA THR A 113 -25.88 -20.77 10.33
C THR A 113 -26.26 -21.63 11.53
N SER A 114 -26.83 -21.04 12.57
CA SER A 114 -27.40 -21.79 13.69
C SER A 114 -28.72 -22.43 13.25
N SER A 115 -28.77 -23.76 13.16
CA SER A 115 -29.90 -24.52 12.56
C SER A 115 -31.20 -24.56 13.40
N GLY A 116 -31.45 -23.54 14.22
CA GLY A 116 -32.68 -23.37 15.01
C GLY A 116 -33.80 -22.73 14.19
N SER A 117 -35.05 -23.04 14.52
CA SER A 117 -36.25 -22.65 13.75
C SER A 117 -36.66 -21.16 13.84
N ASN A 118 -35.81 -20.29 14.38
CA ASN A 118 -36.11 -18.87 14.55
C ASN A 118 -35.39 -18.07 13.46
N ALA A 119 -36.10 -17.16 12.79
CA ALA A 119 -35.47 -16.23 11.86
C ALA A 119 -34.42 -15.37 12.60
N PRO A 120 -33.24 -15.13 11.99
CA PRO A 120 -32.20 -14.33 12.63
C PRO A 120 -32.67 -12.87 12.76
N THR A 121 -32.61 -12.33 13.96
CA THR A 121 -32.91 -10.91 14.22
C THR A 121 -31.70 -10.04 13.83
N PRO A 122 -31.89 -8.90 13.13
CA PRO A 122 -30.78 -8.02 12.81
C PRO A 122 -30.17 -7.40 14.08
N THR A 123 -28.84 -7.47 14.21
CA THR A 123 -28.05 -6.80 15.24
C THR A 123 -28.23 -5.28 15.19
N LYS A 124 -28.47 -4.73 13.99
CA LYS A 124 -28.75 -3.32 13.76
C LYS A 124 -29.56 -3.12 12.48
N ILE A 125 -30.58 -2.26 12.56
CA ILE A 125 -31.34 -1.74 11.42
C ILE A 125 -30.86 -0.31 11.15
N LEU A 126 -30.53 0.01 9.90
CA LEU A 126 -30.09 1.34 9.45
C LEU A 126 -31.15 1.94 8.51
N LEU A 127 -31.69 3.10 8.86
CA LEU A 127 -32.87 3.72 8.21
C LEU A 127 -32.53 5.07 7.55
N ASN A 128 -31.26 5.28 7.20
CA ASN A 128 -30.72 6.59 6.83
C ASN A 128 -30.70 6.86 5.30
N LEU A 129 -31.03 5.88 4.47
CA LEU A 129 -31.30 6.06 3.05
C LEU A 129 -32.82 6.03 2.82
N THR A 130 -33.34 6.98 2.03
CA THR A 130 -34.79 7.11 1.74
C THR A 130 -35.16 6.54 0.37
N THR A 131 -34.25 5.79 -0.26
CA THR A 131 -34.28 5.28 -1.63
C THR A 131 -33.41 4.02 -1.66
N ALA A 132 -33.57 3.16 -2.68
CA ALA A 132 -33.02 1.81 -2.68
C ALA A 132 -31.52 1.73 -2.35
N ALA A 133 -31.15 0.86 -1.41
CA ALA A 133 -29.75 0.65 -1.01
C ALA A 133 -29.03 -0.23 -2.04
N THR A 134 -28.62 0.36 -3.15
CA THR A 134 -28.04 -0.34 -4.31
C THR A 134 -26.55 -0.61 -4.20
N SER A 135 -25.83 0.10 -3.32
CA SER A 135 -24.43 -0.20 -3.01
C SER A 135 -24.19 -0.18 -1.51
N VAL A 136 -23.65 -1.27 -0.98
CA VAL A 136 -23.23 -1.44 0.42
C VAL A 136 -21.87 -2.13 0.40
N LYS A 137 -20.87 -1.58 1.09
CA LYS A 137 -19.49 -2.10 1.15
C LYS A 137 -18.82 -1.80 2.48
N PHE A 138 -18.18 -2.81 3.08
CA PHE A 138 -17.25 -2.61 4.19
C PHE A 138 -15.87 -2.18 3.66
N ASN A 139 -15.11 -1.45 4.47
CA ASN A 139 -13.69 -1.25 4.25
C ASN A 139 -12.86 -2.46 4.76
N SER A 140 -11.60 -2.57 4.33
CA SER A 140 -10.71 -3.70 4.65
C SER A 140 -10.56 -3.98 6.14
N SER A 141 -10.57 -2.94 6.99
CA SER A 141 -10.44 -3.09 8.45
C SER A 141 -11.75 -3.39 9.17
N THR A 142 -12.89 -3.42 8.47
CA THR A 142 -14.26 -3.54 9.04
C THR A 142 -14.71 -2.33 9.89
N GLU A 143 -13.85 -1.31 10.10
CA GLU A 143 -14.15 -0.10 10.89
C GLU A 143 -15.23 0.81 10.28
N ILE A 144 -15.42 0.76 8.95
CA ILE A 144 -16.42 1.58 8.23
C ILE A 144 -17.22 0.72 7.24
N LEU A 145 -18.54 0.89 7.30
CA LEU A 145 -19.48 0.47 6.26
C LEU A 145 -19.96 1.69 5.48
N ALA A 146 -19.80 1.68 4.16
CA ALA A 146 -20.43 2.64 3.26
C ALA A 146 -21.73 2.07 2.69
N MET A 147 -22.78 2.90 2.65
CA MET A 147 -24.07 2.55 2.05
C MET A 147 -24.58 3.71 1.18
N ALA A 148 -25.11 3.42 -0.01
CA ALA A 148 -25.55 4.41 -0.97
C ALA A 148 -26.73 3.95 -1.85
N SER A 149 -27.34 4.94 -2.50
CA SER A 149 -28.46 4.81 -3.43
C SER A 149 -28.20 5.62 -4.70
N ASP A 150 -28.42 4.98 -5.85
CA ASP A 150 -28.27 5.53 -7.20
C ASP A 150 -29.42 6.44 -7.64
N GLU A 151 -30.54 6.41 -6.91
CA GLU A 151 -31.78 7.10 -7.29
C GLU A 151 -31.74 8.60 -7.00
N LYS A 152 -30.93 9.04 -6.03
CA LYS A 152 -31.01 10.38 -5.42
C LYS A 152 -29.64 11.01 -5.17
N ASP A 153 -29.54 12.31 -5.48
CA ASP A 153 -28.31 13.09 -5.29
C ASP A 153 -27.90 13.11 -3.81
N ASN A 154 -26.61 12.85 -3.54
CA ASN A 154 -26.01 12.77 -2.21
C ASN A 154 -26.61 11.69 -1.29
N ALA A 155 -27.33 10.71 -1.82
CA ALA A 155 -27.90 9.59 -1.05
C ALA A 155 -26.81 8.55 -0.69
N MET A 156 -25.93 8.94 0.22
CA MET A 156 -24.85 8.12 0.75
C MET A 156 -24.67 8.36 2.25
N LYS A 157 -24.30 7.33 2.98
CA LYS A 157 -23.89 7.39 4.39
C LYS A 157 -22.71 6.47 4.67
N LEU A 158 -21.95 6.83 5.69
CA LEU A 158 -20.91 6.02 6.30
C LEU A 158 -21.37 5.62 7.71
N VAL A 159 -21.01 4.42 8.16
CA VAL A 159 -21.36 3.87 9.47
C VAL A 159 -20.09 3.36 10.14
N HIS A 160 -19.84 3.80 11.36
CA HIS A 160 -18.69 3.41 12.17
C HIS A 160 -18.93 2.08 12.89
N PHE A 161 -17.90 1.24 12.99
CA PHE A 161 -17.86 0.01 13.77
C PHE A 161 -16.76 0.11 14.83
N PRO A 162 -16.95 -0.44 16.04
CA PRO A 162 -18.03 -1.35 16.44
C PRO A 162 -19.32 -0.66 16.92
N SER A 163 -19.38 0.68 16.99
CA SER A 163 -20.52 1.41 17.55
C SER A 163 -21.83 1.31 16.75
N MET A 164 -21.75 0.95 15.46
CA MET A 164 -22.86 0.95 14.50
C MET A 164 -23.60 2.30 14.45
N THR A 165 -22.83 3.40 14.59
CA THR A 165 -23.31 4.78 14.53
C THR A 165 -23.10 5.36 13.14
N VAL A 166 -24.10 6.07 12.62
CA VAL A 166 -24.06 6.66 11.27
C VAL A 166 -23.45 8.05 11.32
N PHE A 167 -22.41 8.30 10.52
CA PHE A 167 -21.73 9.58 10.46
C PHE A 167 -22.69 10.70 9.98
N SER A 168 -22.93 11.67 10.86
CA SER A 168 -23.81 12.82 10.61
C SER A 168 -23.18 13.86 9.68
N ASN A 169 -21.84 13.97 9.72
CA ASN A 169 -21.03 14.96 9.00
C ASN A 169 -20.76 14.61 7.51
N PHE A 170 -21.15 13.44 7.02
CA PHE A 170 -20.92 13.02 5.63
C PHE A 170 -22.20 12.53 4.92
N PRO A 171 -22.46 12.93 3.67
CA PRO A 171 -21.86 14.08 2.97
C PRO A 171 -22.22 15.40 3.69
N GLY A 172 -21.28 16.34 3.72
CA GLY A 172 -21.40 17.59 4.46
C GLY A 172 -22.36 18.61 3.83
N SER A 173 -23.18 19.25 4.67
CA SER A 173 -24.40 19.99 4.31
C SER A 173 -24.22 21.31 3.52
N SER A 174 -23.00 21.74 3.21
CA SER A 174 -22.75 23.03 2.54
C SER A 174 -21.75 23.00 1.37
N ASN A 175 -20.95 21.94 1.20
CA ASN A 175 -19.91 21.91 0.17
C ASN A 175 -19.51 20.50 -0.33
N THR A 176 -20.28 19.45 -0.01
CA THR A 176 -20.00 18.08 -0.46
C THR A 176 -21.11 17.60 -1.40
N TYR A 177 -20.96 17.88 -2.70
CA TYR A 177 -21.90 17.44 -3.72
C TYR A 177 -21.35 16.22 -4.48
N LEU A 178 -21.86 15.04 -4.13
CA LEU A 178 -21.48 13.75 -4.69
C LEU A 178 -22.14 13.44 -6.04
N SER A 179 -23.19 14.18 -6.42
CA SER A 179 -24.20 13.74 -7.42
C SER A 179 -24.86 12.42 -6.98
N ARG A 180 -25.36 11.58 -7.90
CA ARG A 180 -25.92 10.27 -7.55
C ARG A 180 -24.83 9.21 -7.56
N PRO A 181 -24.46 8.60 -6.41
CA PRO A 181 -23.45 7.55 -6.37
C PRO A 181 -23.95 6.30 -7.12
N GLN A 182 -23.13 5.74 -8.00
CA GLN A 182 -23.44 4.54 -8.80
C GLN A 182 -22.62 3.34 -8.33
N CYS A 183 -21.37 3.56 -7.91
CA CYS A 183 -20.51 2.54 -7.34
C CYS A 183 -19.65 3.11 -6.20
N LEU A 184 -19.35 2.24 -5.24
CA LEU A 184 -18.52 2.50 -4.08
C LEU A 184 -17.41 1.46 -4.03
N ASP A 185 -16.20 1.87 -3.66
CA ASP A 185 -15.15 0.93 -3.27
C ASP A 185 -14.14 1.54 -2.28
N PHE A 186 -13.46 0.71 -1.51
CA PHE A 186 -12.39 1.12 -0.60
C PHE A 186 -11.02 0.66 -1.12
N SER A 187 -9.98 1.45 -0.92
CA SER A 187 -8.63 1.00 -1.25
C SER A 187 -8.20 -0.17 -0.34
N PRO A 188 -7.36 -1.12 -0.80
CA PRO A 188 -7.02 -2.31 -0.01
C PRO A 188 -6.46 -2.04 1.38
N GLY A 189 -5.80 -0.89 1.60
CA GLY A 189 -5.32 -0.45 2.92
C GLY A 189 -6.29 0.44 3.71
N SER A 190 -7.56 0.55 3.31
CA SER A 190 -8.58 1.45 3.90
C SER A 190 -8.16 2.93 4.00
N GLY A 191 -7.21 3.38 3.17
CA GLY A 191 -6.72 4.76 3.17
C GLY A 191 -7.55 5.72 2.30
N PHE A 192 -8.39 5.18 1.42
CA PHE A 192 -9.23 5.94 0.50
C PHE A 192 -10.57 5.24 0.26
N LEU A 193 -11.60 6.07 0.01
CA LEU A 193 -12.94 5.70 -0.45
C LEU A 193 -13.16 6.31 -1.84
N ALA A 194 -13.49 5.47 -2.82
CA ALA A 194 -13.84 5.87 -4.17
C ALA A 194 -15.38 5.87 -4.34
N ILE A 195 -15.91 6.91 -4.99
CA ILE A 195 -17.34 7.08 -5.26
C ILE A 195 -17.49 7.45 -6.74
N GLY A 196 -17.89 6.50 -7.58
CA GLY A 196 -18.29 6.78 -8.95
C GLY A 196 -19.71 7.32 -8.99
N ASN A 197 -20.00 8.33 -9.81
CA ASN A 197 -21.32 8.96 -9.88
C ASN A 197 -21.90 9.08 -11.30
N ASN A 198 -23.19 9.43 -11.37
CA ASN A 198 -23.96 9.59 -12.61
C ASN A 198 -23.53 10.79 -13.49
N LYS A 199 -22.44 11.49 -13.15
CA LYS A 199 -21.82 12.53 -13.99
C LYS A 199 -20.48 12.07 -14.60
N ASN A 200 -20.25 10.76 -14.64
CA ASN A 200 -19.02 10.12 -15.13
C ASN A 200 -17.76 10.60 -14.40
N THR A 201 -17.89 10.97 -13.11
CA THR A 201 -16.75 11.36 -12.27
C THR A 201 -16.58 10.35 -11.13
N ALA A 202 -15.32 9.98 -10.86
CA ALA A 202 -14.94 9.19 -9.71
C ALA A 202 -14.32 10.13 -8.66
N LEU A 203 -15.03 10.34 -7.55
CA LEU A 203 -14.57 11.14 -6.43
C LEU A 203 -13.75 10.26 -5.49
N LEU A 204 -12.55 10.72 -5.11
CA LEU A 204 -11.65 10.00 -4.21
C LEU A 204 -11.51 10.76 -2.88
N TYR A 205 -11.99 10.17 -1.80
CA TYR A 205 -11.90 10.71 -0.44
C TYR A 205 -10.81 9.99 0.34
N ARG A 206 -9.88 10.73 0.95
CA ARG A 206 -8.89 10.15 1.86
C ARG A 206 -9.54 9.85 3.21
N GLN A 207 -9.47 8.59 3.64
CA GLN A 207 -9.92 8.15 4.96
C GLN A 207 -8.86 8.57 6.01
N MET A 208 -8.85 9.85 6.35
CA MET A 208 -8.24 10.28 7.61
C MET A 208 -9.13 9.81 8.76
N LEU A 209 -8.53 9.29 9.83
CA LEU A 209 -9.21 8.69 10.98
C LEU A 209 -10.43 9.51 11.42
N MET A 210 -11.63 8.99 11.17
CA MET A 210 -12.89 9.63 11.54
C MET A 210 -13.24 9.35 13.01
N THR A 211 -12.33 9.72 13.91
CA THR A 211 -12.68 9.94 15.32
C THR A 211 -13.72 11.05 15.40
N GLU A 212 -14.66 10.98 16.36
CA GLU A 212 -15.86 11.82 16.37
C GLU A 212 -15.59 13.33 16.50
N ASP A 213 -14.38 13.73 16.91
CA ASP A 213 -13.89 15.11 16.88
C ASP A 213 -12.84 15.32 15.76
N ILE A 214 -13.12 16.25 14.84
CA ILE A 214 -12.16 17.17 14.21
C ILE A 214 -12.92 18.23 13.38
N LYS A 215 -12.58 19.52 13.57
CA LYS A 215 -13.16 20.64 12.81
C LYS A 215 -12.49 20.75 11.44
N ALA A 216 -13.28 20.62 10.37
CA ALA A 216 -12.78 20.61 9.00
C ALA A 216 -12.11 21.92 8.55
N LYS A 217 -10.88 21.83 8.04
CA LYS A 217 -10.22 22.86 7.20
C LYS A 217 -9.37 22.19 6.11
N HIS A 218 -9.28 22.86 4.96
CA HIS A 218 -8.61 22.45 3.71
C HIS A 218 -9.29 21.32 2.92
N PHE A 219 -10.27 21.70 2.11
CA PHE A 219 -10.59 21.00 0.86
C PHE A 219 -9.76 21.60 -0.27
N LEU A 220 -9.14 20.74 -1.10
CA LEU A 220 -8.54 21.13 -2.37
C LEU A 220 -9.47 20.66 -3.50
N LEU A 221 -10.33 21.56 -3.97
CA LEU A 221 -11.20 21.31 -5.12
C LEU A 221 -10.39 21.45 -6.42
N CYS A 222 -10.08 20.33 -7.07
CA CYS A 222 -9.52 20.33 -8.41
C CYS A 222 -10.66 20.51 -9.44
N ASN A 223 -10.85 21.74 -9.93
CA ASN A 223 -11.80 22.04 -11.01
C ASN A 223 -11.10 22.82 -12.13
N CYS A 224 -11.21 22.31 -13.36
CA CYS A 224 -10.70 22.93 -14.59
C CYS A 224 -11.64 24.06 -15.09
N PRO A 225 -11.21 24.93 -16.03
CA PRO A 225 -11.33 26.35 -15.75
C PRO A 225 -12.23 27.13 -16.73
N CYS A 226 -13.38 27.60 -16.24
CA CYS A 226 -14.25 28.54 -16.95
C CYS A 226 -14.65 29.72 -16.03
N GLN A 227 -14.46 30.95 -16.54
CA GLN A 227 -15.00 32.22 -16.01
C GLN A 227 -14.80 32.56 -14.51
N ARG A 228 -13.72 33.31 -14.21
CA ARG A 228 -13.77 34.77 -13.87
C ARG A 228 -12.37 35.29 -13.48
N ARG A 229 -11.85 36.27 -14.23
CA ARG A 229 -10.58 36.96 -13.93
C ARG A 229 -10.80 38.10 -12.91
N MET A 230 -9.68 38.70 -12.48
CA MET A 230 -9.59 40.06 -11.91
C MET A 230 -9.72 40.29 -10.38
N VAL A 231 -9.36 39.32 -9.52
CA VAL A 231 -9.08 39.60 -8.07
C VAL A 231 -7.76 38.97 -7.56
N ILE A 232 -7.16 38.06 -8.33
CA ILE A 232 -6.14 37.10 -7.82
C ILE A 232 -4.76 37.73 -7.50
N CYS A 233 -4.35 38.80 -8.19
CA CYS A 233 -2.96 39.29 -8.13
C CYS A 233 -2.52 39.76 -6.72
N SER A 234 -3.40 40.40 -5.96
CA SER A 234 -3.07 40.99 -4.65
C SER A 234 -2.78 39.93 -3.56
N VAL A 235 -3.42 38.76 -3.66
CA VAL A 235 -3.33 37.70 -2.64
C VAL A 235 -2.06 36.84 -2.84
N LEU A 236 -1.64 36.65 -4.09
CA LEU A 236 -0.45 35.85 -4.43
C LEU A 236 0.85 36.44 -3.86
N ALA A 237 0.95 37.78 -3.79
CA ALA A 237 2.10 38.46 -3.20
C ALA A 237 2.32 38.04 -1.72
N PHE A 238 1.27 38.06 -0.91
CA PHE A 238 1.31 37.64 0.49
C PHE A 238 1.64 36.15 0.66
N PHE A 239 1.11 35.27 -0.20
CA PHE A 239 1.41 33.84 -0.16
C PHE A 239 2.90 33.53 -0.45
N SER A 240 3.57 34.33 -1.28
CA SER A 240 5.00 34.13 -1.59
C SER A 240 5.91 34.29 -0.36
N LEU A 241 5.55 35.18 0.57
CA LEU A 241 6.28 35.43 1.82
C LEU A 241 6.10 34.28 2.82
N PHE A 242 4.87 33.79 2.99
CA PHE A 242 4.59 32.64 3.87
C PHE A 242 5.21 31.33 3.35
N SER A 243 5.25 31.13 2.04
CA SER A 243 5.86 29.93 1.44
C SER A 243 7.37 29.81 1.75
N LYS A 244 8.10 30.94 1.73
CA LYS A 244 9.53 30.97 2.12
C LYS A 244 9.74 30.67 3.61
N ALA A 245 8.84 31.09 4.49
CA ALA A 245 8.92 30.78 5.92
C ALA A 245 8.65 29.29 6.21
N MET A 246 7.68 28.67 5.54
CA MET A 246 7.40 27.22 5.64
C MET A 246 8.57 26.34 5.18
N ALA A 247 9.44 26.83 4.30
CA ALA A 247 10.58 26.07 3.79
C ALA A 247 11.74 25.91 4.81
N ALA A 248 11.77 26.70 5.88
CA ALA A 248 12.93 26.83 6.77
C ALA A 248 13.12 25.67 7.77
N ASN A 249 12.05 25.00 8.21
CA ASN A 249 12.12 23.93 9.22
C ASN A 249 12.13 22.53 8.59
N ARG A 250 13.24 22.18 7.93
CA ARG A 250 13.55 20.80 7.52
C ARG A 250 14.67 20.24 8.37
N GLU A 251 14.30 19.60 9.47
CA GLU A 251 15.23 18.82 10.27
C GLU A 251 15.71 17.57 9.51
N ARG A 252 16.85 17.01 9.96
CA ARG A 252 17.32 15.67 9.58
C ARG A 252 17.53 14.82 10.83
N THR A 253 17.34 13.51 10.72
CA THR A 253 17.60 12.54 11.78
C THR A 253 18.39 11.34 11.24
N PHE A 254 19.31 10.80 12.03
CA PHE A 254 19.97 9.54 11.77
C PHE A 254 19.15 8.39 12.36
N LEU A 255 18.80 7.41 11.53
CA LEU A 255 18.15 6.16 11.95
C LEU A 255 18.97 4.99 11.42
N MET A 256 19.15 3.93 12.21
CA MET A 256 19.93 2.76 11.78
C MET A 256 19.22 1.46 12.13
N VAL A 257 18.98 0.61 11.13
CA VAL A 257 18.56 -0.78 11.34
C VAL A 257 19.76 -1.58 11.85
N LYS A 258 19.58 -2.27 12.97
CA LYS A 258 20.59 -3.06 13.68
C LYS A 258 20.67 -4.49 13.13
N PRO A 259 21.71 -5.28 13.46
CA PRO A 259 21.93 -6.60 12.83
C PRO A 259 20.73 -7.55 12.95
N ASP A 260 20.08 -7.65 14.11
CA ASP A 260 18.85 -8.47 14.27
C ASP A 260 17.71 -8.01 13.33
N GLY A 261 17.63 -6.71 12.98
CA GLY A 261 16.62 -6.19 12.05
C GLY A 261 16.91 -6.52 10.58
N VAL A 262 18.20 -6.50 10.20
CA VAL A 262 18.66 -6.88 8.86
C VAL A 262 18.54 -8.40 8.66
N GLN A 263 19.00 -9.19 9.64
CA GLN A 263 18.94 -10.66 9.61
C GLN A 263 17.51 -11.21 9.61
N ARG A 264 16.51 -10.42 10.05
CA ARG A 264 15.09 -10.79 10.06
C ARG A 264 14.30 -10.31 8.83
N GLY A 265 14.93 -9.68 7.84
CA GLY A 265 14.23 -9.16 6.66
C GLY A 265 13.20 -8.07 6.99
N LEU A 266 13.59 -7.10 7.85
CA LEU A 266 12.71 -6.02 8.32
C LEU A 266 13.12 -4.63 7.79
N VAL A 267 14.05 -4.55 6.83
CA VAL A 267 14.60 -3.28 6.33
C VAL A 267 13.51 -2.54 5.55
N GLY A 268 12.84 -3.22 4.61
CA GLY A 268 11.71 -2.68 3.87
C GLY A 268 10.57 -2.26 4.78
N LYS A 269 10.25 -3.07 5.80
CA LYS A 269 9.17 -2.81 6.78
C LYS A 269 9.38 -1.52 7.56
N ILE A 270 10.63 -1.23 7.93
CA ILE A 270 11.03 -0.02 8.65
C ILE A 270 10.98 1.19 7.71
N ILE A 271 11.59 1.08 6.52
CA ILE A 271 11.62 2.17 5.52
C ILE A 271 10.19 2.53 5.10
N LYS A 272 9.34 1.55 4.78
CA LYS A 272 7.94 1.74 4.38
C LYS A 272 7.11 2.46 5.44
N ARG A 273 7.37 2.27 6.74
CA ARG A 273 6.72 3.03 7.82
C ARG A 273 7.13 4.51 7.83
N LEU A 274 8.40 4.81 7.51
CA LEU A 274 8.95 6.16 7.48
C LEU A 274 8.52 6.92 6.22
N GLU A 275 8.52 6.25 5.06
CA GLU A 275 7.90 6.76 3.81
C GLU A 275 6.40 7.04 4.00
N SER A 276 5.65 6.10 4.60
CA SER A 276 4.21 6.25 4.87
C SER A 276 3.89 7.38 5.85
N LYS A 277 4.85 7.81 6.68
CA LYS A 277 4.73 9.00 7.53
C LYS A 277 4.88 10.31 6.76
N GLY A 278 5.48 10.26 5.57
CA GLY A 278 5.84 11.43 4.77
C GLY A 278 7.26 11.95 5.01
N PHE A 279 8.17 11.15 5.56
CA PHE A 279 9.59 11.50 5.66
C PHE A 279 10.32 11.20 4.35
N LYS A 280 11.35 11.99 4.04
CA LYS A 280 12.14 11.86 2.80
C LYS A 280 13.51 11.26 3.12
N LEU A 281 13.82 10.08 2.58
CA LEU A 281 15.17 9.49 2.67
C LEU A 281 16.18 10.38 1.90
N VAL A 282 17.32 10.70 2.51
CA VAL A 282 18.40 11.49 1.87
C VAL A 282 19.75 10.79 1.84
N ALA A 283 19.97 9.77 2.66
CA ALA A 283 21.14 8.88 2.56
C ALA A 283 20.79 7.48 3.09
N MET A 284 21.41 6.43 2.53
CA MET A 284 21.36 5.06 3.04
C MET A 284 22.53 4.24 2.49
N LYS A 285 23.08 3.33 3.30
CA LYS A 285 24.04 2.30 2.86
C LYS A 285 23.96 1.02 3.67
N PHE A 286 24.48 -0.07 3.13
CA PHE A 286 24.66 -1.38 3.80
C PHE A 286 26.12 -1.54 4.21
N MET A 287 26.40 -1.88 5.47
CA MET A 287 27.79 -2.07 5.91
C MET A 287 27.92 -2.92 7.18
N TRP A 288 28.96 -3.74 7.28
CA TRP A 288 29.33 -4.46 8.50
C TRP A 288 30.54 -3.78 9.15
N VAL A 289 30.29 -2.93 10.14
CA VAL A 289 31.32 -2.09 10.80
C VAL A 289 31.60 -2.60 12.22
N LYS A 290 32.85 -2.41 12.67
CA LYS A 290 33.29 -2.80 14.02
C LYS A 290 33.85 -1.62 14.81
N ASP A 291 34.78 -0.86 14.22
CA ASP A 291 35.44 0.25 14.93
C ASP A 291 34.64 1.55 14.93
N LEU A 292 33.83 1.82 13.90
CA LEU A 292 32.94 2.98 13.86
C LEU A 292 31.92 2.95 15.01
N LEU A 293 31.46 1.75 15.42
CA LEU A 293 30.54 1.54 16.53
C LEU A 293 31.11 2.02 17.87
N LYS A 294 32.43 1.92 18.07
CA LYS A 294 33.13 2.41 19.28
C LYS A 294 33.11 3.93 19.36
N LYS A 295 33.23 4.62 18.20
CA LYS A 295 33.08 6.07 18.09
C LYS A 295 31.62 6.49 18.30
N HIS A 296 30.68 5.80 17.67
CA HIS A 296 29.25 6.08 17.76
C HIS A 296 28.71 6.02 19.19
N TYR A 297 29.08 4.96 19.93
CA TYR A 297 28.63 4.77 21.31
C TYR A 297 29.66 5.27 22.35
N ALA A 298 30.55 6.22 21.99
CA ALA A 298 31.59 6.71 22.89
C ALA A 298 31.05 7.28 24.21
N ASP A 299 29.92 8.01 24.17
CA ASP A 299 29.24 8.54 25.36
C ASP A 299 28.69 7.45 26.30
N LEU A 300 28.56 6.21 25.82
CA LEU A 300 28.15 5.05 26.59
C LEU A 300 29.35 4.20 27.07
N SER A 301 30.59 4.53 26.72
CA SER A 301 31.79 3.72 27.00
C SER A 301 31.97 3.39 28.49
N ALA A 302 31.59 4.29 29.40
CA ALA A 302 31.64 4.09 30.85
C ALA A 302 30.48 3.24 31.42
N ARG A 303 29.53 2.76 30.60
CA ARG A 303 28.39 1.94 31.05
C ARG A 303 28.76 0.44 30.99
N PRO A 304 28.39 -0.36 32.02
CA PRO A 304 28.81 -1.77 32.09
C PRO A 304 28.27 -2.65 30.95
N PHE A 305 27.20 -2.24 30.26
CA PHE A 305 26.66 -2.95 29.10
C PHE A 305 27.37 -2.62 27.76
N PHE A 306 28.25 -1.61 27.72
CA PHE A 306 28.88 -1.14 26.47
C PHE A 306 29.67 -2.23 25.71
N PRO A 307 30.49 -3.08 26.35
CA PRO A 307 31.17 -4.18 25.64
C PRO A 307 30.18 -5.16 24.99
N GLY A 308 29.04 -5.42 25.65
CA GLY A 308 27.95 -6.24 25.12
C GLY A 308 27.24 -5.57 23.93
N LEU A 309 26.97 -4.26 24.02
CA LEU A 309 26.38 -3.47 22.94
C LEU A 309 27.28 -3.45 21.70
N VAL A 310 28.58 -3.21 21.84
CA VAL A 310 29.53 -3.21 20.72
C VAL A 310 29.67 -4.62 20.12
N LYS A 311 29.71 -5.68 20.94
CA LYS A 311 29.73 -7.08 20.47
C LYS A 311 28.47 -7.44 19.69
N TYR A 312 27.29 -7.02 20.16
CA TYR A 312 26.01 -7.21 19.48
C TYR A 312 25.95 -6.44 18.16
N MET A 313 26.25 -5.14 18.17
CA MET A 313 26.24 -4.32 16.96
C MET A 313 27.28 -4.78 15.92
N SER A 314 28.34 -5.47 16.36
CA SER A 314 29.36 -6.09 15.49
C SER A 314 28.98 -7.48 14.96
N SER A 315 27.80 -8.04 15.28
CA SER A 315 27.44 -9.43 14.93
C SER A 315 26.86 -9.61 13.51
N GLY A 316 26.77 -8.54 12.72
CA GLY A 316 26.30 -8.57 11.34
C GLY A 316 26.22 -7.18 10.72
N PRO A 317 25.71 -7.06 9.48
CA PRO A 317 25.53 -5.78 8.80
C PRO A 317 24.48 -4.89 9.47
N VAL A 318 24.62 -3.58 9.24
CA VAL A 318 23.66 -2.54 9.63
C VAL A 318 23.25 -1.71 8.41
N VAL A 319 22.06 -1.09 8.51
CA VAL A 319 21.55 -0.14 7.51
C VAL A 319 21.39 1.23 8.17
N PRO A 320 22.45 2.04 8.26
CA PRO A 320 22.35 3.48 8.56
C PRO A 320 21.58 4.21 7.46
N MET A 321 20.78 5.19 7.87
CA MET A 321 19.93 6.03 7.02
C MET A 321 19.85 7.46 7.57
N VAL A 322 19.64 8.42 6.68
CA VAL A 322 19.32 9.81 7.05
C VAL A 322 17.98 10.21 6.46
N TRP A 323 17.10 10.74 7.30
CA TRP A 323 15.73 11.12 6.96
C TRP A 323 15.49 12.62 7.19
N GLU A 324 14.95 13.31 6.19
CA GLU A 324 14.60 14.74 6.20
C GLU A 324 13.08 14.91 6.38
N GLY A 325 12.65 15.84 7.24
CA GLY A 325 11.24 16.12 7.47
C GLY A 325 10.95 17.19 8.52
N LEU A 326 9.68 17.53 8.70
CA LEU A 326 9.22 18.44 9.74
C LEU A 326 9.18 17.73 11.10
N ASN A 327 9.87 18.27 12.11
CA ASN A 327 10.00 17.66 13.45
C ASN A 327 10.48 16.20 13.39
N VAL A 328 11.35 15.84 12.43
CA VAL A 328 11.65 14.45 12.09
C VAL A 328 12.40 13.71 13.20
N VAL A 329 13.23 14.41 13.99
CA VAL A 329 13.92 13.80 15.15
C VAL A 329 12.88 13.38 16.20
N LYS A 330 12.08 14.34 16.67
CA LYS A 330 11.07 14.11 17.72
C LYS A 330 10.00 13.10 17.27
N THR A 331 9.52 13.23 16.03
CA THR A 331 8.47 12.36 15.48
C THR A 331 9.02 10.96 15.18
N GLY A 332 10.27 10.86 14.70
CA GLY A 332 10.99 9.60 14.55
C GLY A 332 11.12 8.87 15.89
N ARG A 333 11.58 9.54 16.95
CA ARG A 333 11.66 8.97 18.30
C ARG A 333 10.34 8.42 18.82
N VAL A 334 9.22 9.09 18.56
CA VAL A 334 7.88 8.57 18.90
C VAL A 334 7.55 7.30 18.09
N MET A 335 7.88 7.25 16.79
CA MET A 335 7.68 6.06 15.96
C MET A 335 8.59 4.88 16.34
N LEU A 336 9.77 5.13 16.89
CA LEU A 336 10.64 4.05 17.38
C LEU A 336 10.01 3.31 18.57
N GLY A 337 9.33 4.02 19.47
CA GLY A 337 8.90 3.50 20.77
C GLY A 337 9.98 3.63 21.85
N ALA A 338 9.65 3.22 23.07
CA ALA A 338 10.55 3.23 24.22
C ALA A 338 11.79 2.33 24.01
N THR A 339 12.78 2.40 24.91
CA THR A 339 13.98 1.55 24.78
C THR A 339 13.71 0.10 25.17
N ASP A 340 12.81 -0.13 26.13
CA ASP A 340 12.18 -1.43 26.39
C ASP A 340 10.98 -1.62 25.45
N PRO A 341 10.87 -2.76 24.74
CA PRO A 341 9.68 -3.09 23.96
C PRO A 341 8.38 -3.16 24.79
N LYS A 342 8.44 -3.49 26.09
CA LYS A 342 7.27 -3.57 26.98
C LYS A 342 6.63 -2.21 27.25
N ASP A 343 7.46 -1.18 27.37
CA ASP A 343 7.04 0.21 27.58
C ASP A 343 6.71 0.93 26.25
N SER A 344 6.72 0.19 25.12
CA SER A 344 6.50 0.74 23.79
C SER A 344 5.05 0.56 23.35
N ASN A 345 4.37 1.67 23.04
CA ASN A 345 3.00 1.65 22.54
C ASN A 345 2.86 0.77 21.26
N PRO A 346 1.72 0.06 21.08
CA PRO A 346 1.39 -0.60 19.81
C PRO A 346 1.45 0.37 18.62
N GLY A 347 1.87 -0.12 17.46
CA GLY A 347 2.13 0.68 16.26
C GLY A 347 3.54 1.26 16.19
N THR A 348 4.32 1.25 17.28
CA THR A 348 5.73 1.66 17.27
C THR A 348 6.63 0.53 16.77
N ILE A 349 7.79 0.88 16.19
CA ILE A 349 8.71 -0.10 15.59
C ILE A 349 9.26 -1.08 16.65
N ARG A 350 9.47 -0.64 17.89
CA ARG A 350 9.93 -1.52 18.98
C ARG A 350 8.78 -2.30 19.61
N GLY A 351 7.61 -1.71 19.83
CA GLY A 351 6.44 -2.43 20.35
C GLY A 351 5.98 -3.55 19.42
N ASP A 352 5.99 -3.32 18.10
CA ASP A 352 5.47 -4.29 17.13
C ASP A 352 6.49 -5.38 16.73
N LEU A 353 7.79 -5.12 16.82
CA LEU A 353 8.83 -5.97 16.20
C LEU A 353 9.95 -6.42 17.15
N CYS A 354 9.98 -5.97 18.41
CA CYS A 354 10.99 -6.35 19.40
C CYS A 354 10.32 -7.03 20.61
N ILE A 355 11.05 -7.92 21.30
CA ILE A 355 10.54 -8.67 22.46
C ILE A 355 11.41 -8.46 23.72
N GLN A 356 12.72 -8.25 23.53
CA GLN A 356 13.69 -8.20 24.62
C GLN A 356 14.49 -6.89 24.61
N VAL A 357 14.71 -6.32 25.81
CA VAL A 357 15.64 -5.21 26.03
C VAL A 357 17.05 -5.57 25.54
N GLY A 358 17.76 -4.59 24.97
CA GLY A 358 19.09 -4.80 24.38
C GLY A 358 19.06 -5.30 22.92
N ARG A 359 18.13 -6.21 22.59
CA ARG A 359 17.88 -6.68 21.21
C ARG A 359 16.75 -5.89 20.52
N ASN A 360 16.79 -4.57 20.64
CA ASN A 360 15.98 -3.72 19.78
C ASN A 360 16.60 -3.66 18.37
N ILE A 361 15.75 -3.61 17.34
CA ILE A 361 16.17 -3.70 15.92
C ILE A 361 16.54 -2.35 15.28
N ILE A 362 16.36 -1.24 16.00
CA ILE A 362 16.52 0.11 15.44
C ILE A 362 17.10 1.12 16.45
N HIS A 363 18.11 1.85 15.98
CA HIS A 363 18.69 3.04 16.62
C HIS A 363 18.10 4.32 15.99
N GLY A 364 18.09 5.42 16.75
CA GLY A 364 17.79 6.74 16.19
C GLY A 364 18.01 7.89 17.18
N SER A 365 18.51 9.01 16.65
CA SER A 365 18.95 10.20 17.38
C SER A 365 17.86 10.77 18.29
N ASP A 366 18.23 11.21 19.49
CA ASP A 366 17.34 11.80 20.49
C ASP A 366 17.20 13.33 20.41
N SER A 367 18.23 14.03 19.93
CA SER A 367 18.22 15.48 19.67
C SER A 367 18.70 15.83 18.25
N VAL A 368 18.56 17.09 17.82
CA VAL A 368 19.03 17.57 16.51
C VAL A 368 20.56 17.68 16.47
N GLU A 369 21.17 18.06 17.59
CA GLU A 369 22.62 18.14 17.78
C GLU A 369 23.25 16.74 17.77
N SER A 370 22.56 15.77 18.40
CA SER A 370 22.86 14.35 18.35
C SER A 370 22.74 13.83 16.90
N ALA A 371 21.64 14.12 16.22
CA ALA A 371 21.42 13.73 14.83
C ALA A 371 22.50 14.23 13.87
N ASN A 372 22.88 15.52 13.94
CA ASN A 372 23.91 16.06 13.05
C ASN A 372 25.27 15.39 13.28
N LYS A 373 25.69 15.17 14.54
CA LYS A 373 26.92 14.42 14.86
C LYS A 373 26.88 12.97 14.37
N GLU A 374 25.73 12.29 14.48
CA GLU A 374 25.55 10.93 13.97
C GLU A 374 25.56 10.89 12.43
N ILE A 375 25.01 11.90 11.75
CA ILE A 375 25.08 12.04 10.29
C ILE A 375 26.55 12.22 9.86
N ASP A 376 27.25 13.21 10.42
CA ASP A 376 28.64 13.54 10.07
C ASP A 376 29.64 12.42 10.42
N LEU A 377 29.30 11.52 11.36
CA LEU A 377 30.10 10.35 11.71
C LEU A 377 29.92 9.18 10.73
N TRP A 378 28.72 9.02 10.15
CA TRP A 378 28.38 7.86 9.30
C TRP A 378 28.38 8.15 7.81
N PHE A 379 28.20 9.41 7.40
CA PHE A 379 28.04 9.78 6.00
C PHE A 379 28.96 10.95 5.62
N ASP A 380 29.70 10.79 4.54
CA ASP A 380 30.33 11.92 3.88
C ASP A 380 29.25 12.89 3.37
N SER A 381 29.56 14.19 3.32
CA SER A 381 28.63 15.22 2.81
C SER A 381 28.17 14.99 1.35
N LYS A 382 28.87 14.13 0.60
CA LYS A 382 28.52 13.69 -0.76
C LYS A 382 27.49 12.55 -0.79
N GLU A 383 27.35 11.78 0.29
CA GLU A 383 26.36 10.69 0.40
C GLU A 383 24.96 11.19 0.80
N VAL A 384 24.85 12.44 1.28
CA VAL A 384 23.59 13.05 1.71
C VAL A 384 22.95 13.84 0.56
N VAL A 385 22.11 13.18 -0.21
CA VAL A 385 21.60 13.66 -1.50
C VAL A 385 20.30 14.48 -1.36
N GLN A 386 20.27 15.66 -1.99
CA GLN A 386 19.12 16.57 -1.95
C GLN A 386 18.25 16.52 -3.21
N TRP A 387 17.06 15.91 -3.09
CA TRP A 387 16.09 15.71 -4.18
C TRP A 387 14.65 16.11 -3.80
N GLN A 388 13.72 16.09 -4.77
CA GLN A 388 12.31 16.49 -4.64
C GLN A 388 11.33 15.34 -4.97
N PRO A 389 10.29 15.07 -4.14
CA PRO A 389 9.28 14.06 -4.42
C PRO A 389 8.32 14.40 -5.57
N ALA A 390 7.89 13.37 -6.30
CA ALA A 390 7.01 13.44 -7.48
C ALA A 390 5.57 13.86 -7.17
N THR A 391 5.17 14.03 -5.90
CA THR A 391 3.84 14.46 -5.46
C THR A 391 3.54 15.95 -5.76
N GLN A 392 4.12 16.50 -6.84
CA GLN A 392 4.08 17.92 -7.21
C GLN A 392 3.88 18.15 -8.73
N ILE A 393 3.64 17.11 -9.55
CA ILE A 393 3.55 17.21 -11.03
C ILE A 393 2.40 16.32 -11.61
N PRO A 394 1.58 16.80 -12.58
CA PRO A 394 0.49 16.02 -13.24
C PRO A 394 0.86 15.44 -14.64
N SER A 395 0.05 14.50 -15.17
CA SER A 395 0.33 13.72 -16.42
C SER A 395 -0.94 13.22 -17.18
N TYR A 396 -0.76 12.62 -18.39
CA TYR A 396 -1.78 12.05 -19.32
C TYR A 396 -1.29 10.72 -19.99
N THR A 397 -2.08 10.07 -20.88
CA THR A 397 -2.15 8.58 -21.07
C THR A 397 -2.25 8.07 -22.55
N LEU A 398 -1.83 6.82 -22.90
CA LEU A 398 -2.48 5.85 -23.89
C LEU A 398 -1.72 4.50 -24.26
N GLN A 399 -2.42 3.33 -24.15
CA GLN A 399 -2.46 2.04 -24.94
C GLN A 399 -1.27 1.00 -25.16
N LEU A 400 -1.55 -0.14 -25.87
CA LEU A 400 -1.07 -1.59 -25.77
C LEU A 400 -0.94 -2.29 -27.19
N PRO A 401 -0.68 -3.63 -27.47
CA PRO A 401 -0.38 -4.91 -26.72
C PRO A 401 0.86 -5.78 -27.27
N SER A 402 1.15 -7.10 -27.02
CA SER A 402 1.39 -8.06 -25.86
C SER A 402 1.85 -9.52 -26.30
N VAL A 403 2.58 -10.39 -25.51
CA VAL A 403 2.69 -11.93 -25.57
C VAL A 403 3.79 -12.58 -24.61
N THR A 404 3.88 -13.94 -24.42
CA THR A 404 4.50 -14.69 -23.27
C THR A 404 5.29 -16.02 -23.55
N CYS A 405 6.11 -16.56 -22.59
CA CYS A 405 6.43 -18.01 -22.45
C CYS A 405 7.08 -18.48 -21.09
N LYS A 406 7.42 -19.79 -20.93
CA LYS A 406 7.67 -20.52 -19.64
C LYS A 406 9.14 -20.99 -19.36
N SER A 407 9.35 -21.83 -18.32
CA SER A 407 10.59 -21.93 -17.50
C SER A 407 11.22 -23.33 -17.33
N ASN A 408 12.52 -23.39 -17.00
CA ASN A 408 13.05 -24.12 -15.82
C ASN A 408 14.48 -23.65 -15.41
N SER A 409 15.30 -24.48 -14.76
CA SER A 409 15.97 -24.18 -13.46
C SER A 409 17.22 -25.07 -13.20
N LYS A 410 18.16 -24.83 -12.26
CA LYS A 410 18.27 -23.85 -11.13
C LYS A 410 19.73 -23.74 -10.60
N MET A 411 20.11 -22.64 -9.92
CA MET A 411 21.27 -22.53 -8.99
C MET A 411 21.10 -21.33 -8.01
N THR A 412 21.97 -21.19 -6.99
CA THR A 412 22.09 -19.95 -6.18
C THR A 412 22.90 -18.90 -6.92
N GLU A 413 22.39 -17.67 -6.98
CA GLU A 413 22.83 -16.61 -7.88
C GLU A 413 22.76 -15.23 -7.19
N ARG A 414 23.46 -14.23 -7.77
CA ARG A 414 23.36 -12.81 -7.38
C ARG A 414 22.87 -11.98 -8.55
N THR A 415 22.03 -10.98 -8.26
CA THR A 415 21.46 -10.05 -9.24
C THR A 415 21.63 -8.60 -8.78
N LEU A 416 21.81 -7.66 -9.72
CA LEU A 416 21.61 -6.24 -9.42
C LEU A 416 20.13 -5.90 -9.64
N ILE A 417 19.50 -5.30 -8.63
CA ILE A 417 18.19 -4.66 -8.76
C ILE A 417 18.37 -3.21 -8.29
N MET A 418 17.96 -2.25 -9.11
CA MET A 418 18.19 -0.82 -8.84
C MET A 418 16.89 -0.05 -8.92
N ILE A 419 16.52 0.62 -7.82
CA ILE A 419 15.41 1.59 -7.86
C ILE A 419 15.92 2.86 -8.55
N THR A 420 15.19 3.31 -9.57
CA THR A 420 15.55 4.44 -10.43
C THR A 420 15.02 5.76 -9.84
N PRO A 421 15.29 6.93 -10.45
CA PRO A 421 14.80 8.19 -9.92
C PRO A 421 13.27 8.24 -9.79
N ASP A 422 12.50 7.64 -10.70
CA ASP A 422 11.02 7.65 -10.60
C ASP A 422 10.52 6.83 -9.39
N GLY A 423 11.12 5.66 -9.15
CA GLY A 423 10.75 4.80 -8.02
C GLY A 423 11.08 5.42 -6.66
N ILE A 424 12.21 6.13 -6.56
CA ILE A 424 12.60 6.89 -5.37
C ILE A 424 11.74 8.15 -5.22
N GLN A 425 11.54 8.92 -6.29
CA GLN A 425 10.77 10.17 -6.26
C GLN A 425 9.31 9.94 -5.83
N ARG A 426 8.78 8.73 -6.05
CA ARG A 426 7.41 8.33 -5.68
C ARG A 426 7.32 7.54 -4.37
N GLY A 427 8.44 7.27 -3.69
CA GLY A 427 8.45 6.70 -2.34
C GLY A 427 8.14 5.20 -2.27
N TYR A 428 8.72 4.40 -3.17
CA TYR A 428 8.56 2.93 -3.17
C TYR A 428 9.79 2.17 -2.65
N ILE A 429 10.69 2.81 -1.90
CA ILE A 429 11.95 2.17 -1.49
C ILE A 429 11.67 1.00 -0.54
N GLY A 430 10.91 1.24 0.52
CA GLY A 430 10.54 0.22 1.49
C GLY A 430 9.59 -0.82 0.91
N GLU A 431 8.76 -0.45 -0.06
CA GLU A 431 7.85 -1.37 -0.77
C GLU A 431 8.62 -2.37 -1.64
N VAL A 432 9.55 -1.90 -2.46
CA VAL A 432 10.39 -2.77 -3.31
C VAL A 432 11.26 -3.69 -2.46
N ILE A 433 11.92 -3.14 -1.43
CA ILE A 433 12.79 -3.92 -0.54
C ILE A 433 11.95 -4.97 0.20
N GLN A 434 10.77 -4.62 0.73
CA GLN A 434 9.90 -5.57 1.43
C GLN A 434 9.47 -6.73 0.51
N ARG A 435 9.10 -6.47 -0.74
CA ARG A 435 8.71 -7.55 -1.67
C ARG A 435 9.84 -8.55 -1.92
N LEU A 436 11.10 -8.08 -1.99
CA LEU A 436 12.28 -8.92 -2.19
C LEU A 436 12.64 -9.69 -0.91
N GLU A 437 12.53 -9.05 0.27
CA GLU A 437 12.65 -9.72 1.58
C GLU A 437 11.56 -10.80 1.74
N ASP A 438 10.28 -10.51 1.45
CA ASP A 438 9.14 -11.43 1.54
C ASP A 438 9.26 -12.61 0.56
N ARG A 439 9.95 -12.44 -0.57
CA ARG A 439 10.27 -13.56 -1.49
C ARG A 439 11.31 -14.51 -0.90
N GLY A 440 12.12 -14.06 0.05
CA GLY A 440 13.27 -14.78 0.61
C GLY A 440 14.60 -14.44 -0.05
N PHE A 441 14.74 -13.31 -0.75
CA PHE A 441 16.05 -12.85 -1.22
C PHE A 441 16.82 -12.18 -0.07
N ARG A 442 18.15 -12.39 -0.04
CA ARG A 442 19.03 -11.74 0.93
C ARG A 442 19.66 -10.49 0.32
N LEU A 443 19.56 -9.36 1.00
CA LEU A 443 20.29 -8.14 0.65
C LEU A 443 21.77 -8.31 1.02
N ILE A 444 22.65 -8.10 0.03
CA ILE A 444 24.12 -8.23 0.15
C ILE A 444 24.80 -6.87 0.15
N ALA A 445 24.26 -5.90 -0.59
CA ALA A 445 24.77 -4.54 -0.64
C ALA A 445 23.68 -3.55 -1.11
N VAL A 446 23.74 -2.29 -0.65
CA VAL A 446 22.95 -1.19 -1.19
C VAL A 446 23.64 0.15 -0.94
N LYS A 447 23.52 1.09 -1.90
CA LYS A 447 23.96 2.49 -1.81
C LYS A 447 22.84 3.42 -2.27
N PHE A 448 22.75 4.61 -1.68
CA PHE A 448 21.94 5.72 -2.19
C PHE A 448 22.87 6.78 -2.80
N VAL A 449 22.78 7.02 -4.12
CA VAL A 449 23.77 7.82 -4.86
C VAL A 449 23.12 8.66 -5.96
N TRP A 450 23.72 9.80 -6.32
CA TRP A 450 23.43 10.53 -7.57
C TRP A 450 24.67 10.45 -8.49
N PRO A 451 24.70 9.52 -9.47
CA PRO A 451 25.90 9.25 -10.25
C PRO A 451 26.13 10.25 -11.40
N PRO A 452 27.39 10.44 -11.84
CA PRO A 452 27.72 11.23 -13.02
C PRO A 452 27.28 10.53 -14.32
N GLU A 453 27.16 11.30 -15.40
CA GLU A 453 26.71 10.83 -16.72
C GLU A 453 27.58 9.70 -17.30
N GLU A 454 28.89 9.71 -17.05
CA GLU A 454 29.81 8.69 -17.59
C GLU A 454 29.53 7.29 -17.02
N LEU A 455 29.16 7.18 -15.74
CA LEU A 455 28.78 5.88 -15.15
C LEU A 455 27.47 5.37 -15.78
N TRP A 456 26.56 6.28 -16.16
CA TRP A 456 25.34 5.92 -16.87
C TRP A 456 25.58 5.44 -18.29
N LYS A 457 26.54 6.06 -19.00
CA LYS A 457 26.99 5.60 -20.32
C LYS A 457 27.61 4.20 -20.23
N GLU A 458 28.52 3.97 -19.29
CA GLU A 458 29.16 2.67 -19.08
C GLU A 458 28.14 1.58 -18.67
N HIS A 459 27.17 1.91 -17.81
CA HIS A 459 26.11 0.98 -17.43
C HIS A 459 25.28 0.53 -18.65
N TYR A 460 24.88 1.47 -19.51
CA TYR A 460 24.00 1.25 -20.66
C TYR A 460 24.72 1.21 -22.02
N GLU A 461 26.03 0.95 -22.07
CA GLU A 461 26.83 0.93 -23.31
C GLU A 461 26.24 -0.04 -24.37
N GLU A 462 25.71 -1.17 -23.91
CA GLU A 462 24.91 -2.16 -24.68
C GLU A 462 23.58 -1.65 -25.28
N HIS A 463 23.23 -0.39 -25.05
CA HIS A 463 22.05 0.28 -25.60
C HIS A 463 22.42 1.53 -26.42
N LYS A 464 23.70 1.90 -26.52
CA LYS A 464 24.22 3.13 -27.13
C LYS A 464 23.77 3.38 -28.58
N GLU A 465 23.56 2.32 -29.34
CA GLU A 465 23.10 2.38 -30.74
C GLU A 465 21.56 2.39 -30.89
N LYS A 466 20.80 2.37 -29.78
CA LYS A 466 19.33 2.36 -29.77
C LYS A 466 18.78 3.77 -29.54
N ASP A 467 17.75 4.17 -30.28
CA ASP A 467 17.13 5.50 -30.19
C ASP A 467 16.68 5.92 -28.78
N ILE A 468 16.39 4.94 -27.90
CA ILE A 468 16.01 5.18 -26.51
C ILE A 468 17.16 5.70 -25.63
N PHE A 469 18.43 5.54 -26.02
CA PHE A 469 19.59 5.77 -25.15
C PHE A 469 19.71 7.22 -24.64
N PRO A 470 19.59 8.29 -25.48
CA PRO A 470 19.64 9.66 -24.98
C PRO A 470 18.51 9.98 -24.00
N ALA A 471 17.32 9.42 -24.20
CA ALA A 471 16.18 9.59 -23.31
C ALA A 471 16.33 8.80 -22.00
N LEU A 472 16.96 7.62 -22.05
CA LEU A 472 17.27 6.78 -20.89
C LEU A 472 18.33 7.43 -19.98
N ILE A 473 19.45 7.92 -20.55
CA ILE A 473 20.49 8.64 -19.78
C ILE A 473 19.90 9.90 -19.13
N LYS A 474 19.14 10.70 -19.89
CA LYS A 474 18.43 11.90 -19.38
C LYS A 474 17.43 11.58 -18.27
N SER A 475 16.85 10.37 -18.28
CA SER A 475 15.96 9.88 -17.22
C SER A 475 16.75 9.54 -15.94
N MET A 476 17.84 8.78 -16.05
CA MET A 476 18.64 8.36 -14.89
C MET A 476 19.40 9.53 -14.23
N LEU A 477 19.73 10.57 -14.98
CA LEU A 477 20.27 11.82 -14.44
C LEU A 477 19.27 12.65 -13.62
N SER A 478 17.96 12.36 -13.68
CA SER A 478 16.91 13.21 -13.07
C SER A 478 16.78 13.13 -11.55
N GLY A 479 17.56 12.27 -10.88
CA GLY A 479 17.58 12.16 -9.42
C GLY A 479 18.55 11.08 -8.93
N PRO A 480 18.56 10.81 -7.61
CA PRO A 480 19.30 9.69 -7.05
C PRO A 480 18.75 8.33 -7.50
N VAL A 481 19.59 7.31 -7.36
CA VAL A 481 19.27 5.89 -7.55
C VAL A 481 19.68 5.06 -6.36
N LEU A 482 19.07 3.88 -6.25
CA LEU A 482 19.33 2.91 -5.20
C LEU A 482 19.70 1.54 -5.82
N PRO A 483 20.94 1.36 -6.31
CA PRO A 483 21.47 0.05 -6.68
C PRO A 483 21.54 -0.86 -5.46
N MET A 484 21.10 -2.11 -5.61
CA MET A 484 21.07 -3.14 -4.57
C MET A 484 21.53 -4.48 -5.15
N VAL A 485 22.40 -5.20 -4.44
CA VAL A 485 22.78 -6.57 -4.77
C VAL A 485 21.98 -7.54 -3.93
N TRP A 486 21.28 -8.46 -4.60
CA TRP A 486 20.45 -9.49 -3.95
C TRP A 486 20.97 -10.88 -4.28
N GLU A 487 21.02 -11.75 -3.27
CA GLU A 487 21.38 -13.17 -3.39
C GLU A 487 20.16 -14.07 -3.14
N GLY A 488 20.00 -15.09 -3.97
CA GLY A 488 18.91 -16.04 -3.87
C GLY A 488 19.03 -17.19 -4.86
N GLU A 489 18.13 -18.15 -4.75
CA GLU A 489 17.97 -19.20 -5.76
C GLU A 489 17.30 -18.62 -7.02
N ASP A 490 17.77 -18.92 -8.23
CA ASP A 490 17.27 -18.33 -9.50
C ASP A 490 17.19 -16.77 -9.44
N ALA A 491 18.10 -16.11 -8.73
CA ALA A 491 17.95 -14.70 -8.31
C ALA A 491 17.68 -13.73 -9.47
N ILE A 492 18.35 -13.88 -10.62
CA ILE A 492 18.14 -13.03 -11.80
C ILE A 492 16.77 -13.31 -12.39
N LYS A 493 16.46 -14.58 -12.64
CA LYS A 493 15.22 -15.02 -13.29
C LYS A 493 13.97 -14.73 -12.44
N MET A 494 14.00 -15.04 -11.14
CA MET A 494 12.90 -14.71 -10.23
C MET A 494 12.85 -13.22 -9.92
N GLY A 495 13.99 -12.53 -9.85
CA GLY A 495 14.05 -11.07 -9.78
C GLY A 495 13.35 -10.44 -10.98
N ARG A 496 13.74 -10.79 -12.21
CA ARG A 496 13.08 -10.34 -13.45
C ARG A 496 11.59 -10.68 -13.50
N ALA A 497 11.17 -11.84 -13.01
CA ALA A 497 9.75 -12.20 -12.92
C ALA A 497 8.98 -11.30 -11.92
N MET A 498 9.58 -10.98 -10.77
CA MET A 498 8.98 -10.07 -9.78
C MET A 498 8.99 -8.60 -10.21
N LEU A 499 10.05 -8.16 -10.89
CA LEU A 499 10.06 -6.84 -11.53
C LEU A 499 8.98 -6.77 -12.61
N GLY A 500 8.79 -7.88 -13.33
CA GLY A 500 7.89 -8.00 -14.46
C GLY A 500 8.48 -7.40 -15.74
N ALA A 501 7.67 -7.32 -16.79
CA ALA A 501 8.12 -6.92 -18.12
C ALA A 501 8.74 -5.51 -18.13
N THR A 502 9.74 -5.27 -19.00
CA THR A 502 10.38 -3.94 -19.12
C THR A 502 9.39 -2.85 -19.58
N ASP A 503 8.33 -3.26 -20.27
CA ASP A 503 7.12 -2.46 -20.51
C ASP A 503 6.08 -2.84 -19.43
N PRO A 504 5.60 -1.89 -18.60
CA PRO A 504 4.61 -2.19 -17.55
C PRO A 504 3.29 -2.73 -18.08
N THR A 505 2.93 -2.46 -19.35
CA THR A 505 1.65 -2.91 -19.92
C THR A 505 1.63 -4.42 -20.20
N TYR A 506 2.80 -5.07 -20.25
CA TYR A 506 2.95 -6.55 -20.27
C TYR A 506 3.29 -7.13 -18.92
N SER A 507 3.26 -6.31 -17.87
CA SER A 507 3.69 -6.67 -16.53
C SER A 507 2.47 -7.07 -15.71
N HIS A 508 2.38 -8.34 -15.32
CA HIS A 508 1.21 -8.85 -14.61
C HIS A 508 0.98 -8.12 -13.26
N PRO A 509 -0.28 -7.93 -12.82
CA PRO A 509 -0.57 -7.49 -11.46
C PRO A 509 0.15 -8.34 -10.41
N GLY A 510 0.64 -7.72 -9.34
CA GLY A 510 1.54 -8.32 -8.35
C GLY A 510 3.04 -8.18 -8.67
N THR A 511 3.41 -7.82 -9.91
CA THR A 511 4.79 -7.46 -10.27
C THR A 511 5.09 -5.99 -9.94
N VAL A 512 6.33 -5.66 -9.62
CA VAL A 512 6.73 -4.28 -9.24
C VAL A 512 6.38 -3.28 -10.35
N ARG A 513 6.68 -3.59 -11.62
CA ARG A 513 6.33 -2.71 -12.75
C ARG A 513 4.82 -2.74 -13.07
N GLY A 514 4.13 -3.86 -12.87
CA GLY A 514 2.68 -3.96 -13.11
C GLY A 514 1.86 -3.15 -12.09
N ASP A 515 2.30 -3.14 -10.84
CA ASP A 515 1.61 -2.41 -9.75
C ASP A 515 1.99 -0.93 -9.68
N TYR A 516 3.21 -0.56 -10.10
CA TYR A 516 3.76 0.77 -9.80
C TYR A 516 4.41 1.53 -10.99
N SER A 517 4.73 0.93 -12.15
CA SER A 517 5.26 1.72 -13.27
C SER A 517 4.11 2.41 -14.02
N ILE A 518 4.18 3.74 -14.18
CA ILE A 518 3.13 4.53 -14.85
C ILE A 518 3.41 4.71 -16.35
N GLN A 519 4.66 4.52 -16.80
CA GLN A 519 5.12 4.88 -18.14
C GLN A 519 5.87 3.74 -18.83
N VAL A 520 5.68 3.62 -20.14
CA VAL A 520 6.48 2.77 -21.03
C VAL A 520 7.69 3.57 -21.53
N SER A 521 8.85 2.91 -21.61
CA SER A 521 10.14 3.45 -22.06
C SER A 521 10.77 4.51 -21.14
N CYS A 522 12.09 4.39 -20.92
CA CYS A 522 12.99 5.33 -20.24
C CYS A 522 12.69 5.69 -18.76
N ARG A 523 11.43 5.71 -18.28
CA ARG A 523 11.02 6.05 -16.91
C ARG A 523 10.47 4.88 -16.10
N ASN A 524 11.07 3.71 -16.26
CA ASN A 524 10.80 2.58 -15.38
C ASN A 524 11.27 2.88 -13.95
N ILE A 525 10.44 2.61 -12.94
CA ILE A 525 10.78 2.75 -11.51
C ILE A 525 11.93 1.86 -11.03
N ILE A 526 12.23 0.80 -11.78
CA ILE A 526 13.15 -0.26 -11.35
C ILE A 526 13.86 -0.89 -12.54
N HIS A 527 15.18 -0.96 -12.43
CA HIS A 527 16.07 -1.72 -13.28
C HIS A 527 16.43 -3.06 -12.61
N GLY A 528 16.82 -4.05 -13.40
CA GLY A 528 17.39 -5.28 -12.88
C GLY A 528 17.95 -6.16 -13.99
N SER A 529 19.11 -6.76 -13.73
CA SER A 529 19.90 -7.56 -14.66
C SER A 529 19.06 -8.64 -15.34
N ASP A 530 19.26 -8.88 -16.62
CA ASP A 530 18.49 -9.87 -17.40
C ASP A 530 19.19 -11.23 -17.57
N SER A 531 20.50 -11.27 -17.35
CA SER A 531 21.40 -12.39 -17.62
C SER A 531 22.52 -12.45 -16.58
N THR A 532 23.11 -13.64 -16.36
CA THR A 532 24.18 -13.87 -15.38
C THR A 532 25.45 -13.07 -15.70
N GLU A 533 25.70 -12.84 -17.00
CA GLU A 533 26.78 -12.02 -17.53
C GLU A 533 26.55 -10.54 -17.23
N ALA A 534 25.34 -10.02 -17.51
CA ALA A 534 24.96 -8.65 -17.16
C ALA A 534 25.02 -8.43 -15.65
N ALA A 535 24.49 -9.33 -14.83
CA ALA A 535 24.55 -9.20 -13.37
C ALA A 535 25.99 -9.10 -12.85
N ARG A 536 26.92 -9.91 -13.37
CA ARG A 536 28.34 -9.82 -12.99
C ARG A 536 28.97 -8.49 -13.43
N ARG A 537 28.70 -8.03 -14.66
CA ARG A 537 29.17 -6.73 -15.18
C ARG A 537 28.65 -5.58 -14.31
N GLU A 538 27.33 -5.55 -14.09
CA GLU A 538 26.65 -4.50 -13.34
C GLU A 538 27.07 -4.48 -11.87
N ILE A 539 27.12 -5.62 -11.17
CA ILE A 539 27.56 -5.67 -9.77
C ILE A 539 28.97 -5.09 -9.61
N ASN A 540 29.92 -5.46 -10.48
CA ASN A 540 31.29 -4.96 -10.43
C ASN A 540 31.41 -3.46 -10.78
N LEU A 541 30.49 -2.91 -11.57
CA LEU A 541 30.44 -1.48 -11.91
C LEU A 541 29.96 -0.63 -10.72
N TRP A 542 28.97 -1.11 -9.97
CA TRP A 542 28.36 -0.36 -8.85
C TRP A 542 28.99 -0.63 -7.49
N PHE A 543 29.64 -1.78 -7.30
CA PHE A 543 30.15 -2.24 -6.01
C PHE A 543 31.57 -2.81 -6.12
N GLN A 544 32.44 -2.34 -5.24
CA GLN A 544 33.74 -2.95 -4.99
C GLN A 544 33.56 -4.26 -4.20
N PRO A 545 34.46 -5.26 -4.34
CA PRO A 545 34.30 -6.56 -3.69
C PRO A 545 34.16 -6.53 -2.16
N HIS A 546 34.66 -5.49 -1.50
CA HIS A 546 34.56 -5.30 -0.04
C HIS A 546 33.23 -4.69 0.42
N GLU A 547 32.37 -4.26 -0.50
CA GLU A 547 31.04 -3.70 -0.24
C GLU A 547 29.93 -4.76 -0.35
N LEU A 548 30.28 -5.98 -0.73
CA LEU A 548 29.40 -7.15 -0.81
C LEU A 548 29.54 -7.98 0.47
N VAL A 549 28.47 -8.08 1.26
CA VAL A 549 28.52 -8.56 2.67
C VAL A 549 27.58 -9.76 2.91
#